data_AF-A0A7X9J6C7-F1
#
_entry.id   AF-A0A7X9J6C7-F1
#
_cell.length_a   1.000
_cell.length_b   1.000
_cell.length_c   1.000
_cell.angle_alpha   90.00
_cell.angle_beta   90.00
_cell.angle_gamma   90.00
#
_symmetry.space_group_name_H-M   'P 1'
#
loop_
_entity.id
_entity.type
_entity.pdbx_description
1 polymer ?
#
loop_
_entity_poly.entity_id
_entity_poly.type
_entity_poly.pdbx_seq_one_letter_code
_entity_poly.pdbx_strand_id
1 'polypeptide(L)'
;MKKRCTLAVSVILVLVLLLSSSGTVLANQPQPTVTLLSGNAPFSLSFVDVSTLPAASVVSSGNLLLPAGFPTGEKQFEGQAITVSGLAPSTAKACFPITALNQGWGGQVASWNGAKWELLPTTFDTPSESTISWACATI
;
A
#
# COMPACT_ATOMS: atom_id res chain seq x y z
N MET A 1 -49.05 36.24 -2.87
CA MET A 1 -48.32 35.27 -3.71
C MET A 1 -46.82 35.21 -3.40
N LYS A 2 -46.09 36.33 -3.35
CA LYS A 2 -44.64 36.38 -3.04
C LYS A 2 -44.20 35.58 -1.79
N LYS A 3 -44.87 35.74 -0.65
CA LYS A 3 -44.52 35.02 0.61
C LYS A 3 -44.74 33.50 0.58
N ARG A 4 -45.71 33.01 -0.22
CA ARG A 4 -45.97 31.57 -0.36
C ARG A 4 -44.93 30.90 -1.27
N CYS A 5 -44.44 31.60 -2.29
CA CYS A 5 -43.35 31.12 -3.13
C CYS A 5 -42.02 31.04 -2.36
N THR A 6 -41.70 32.04 -1.52
CA THR A 6 -40.47 32.01 -0.71
C THR A 6 -40.46 30.85 0.28
N LEU A 7 -41.61 30.54 0.89
CA LEU A 7 -41.73 29.41 1.82
C LEU A 7 -41.56 28.07 1.09
N ALA A 8 -42.13 27.92 -0.10
CA ALA A 8 -41.97 26.72 -0.92
C ALA A 8 -40.52 26.49 -1.34
N VAL A 9 -39.80 27.54 -1.76
CA VAL A 9 -38.39 27.44 -2.17
C VAL A 9 -37.50 27.06 -0.97
N SER A 10 -37.75 27.62 0.21
CA SER A 10 -36.99 27.29 1.42
C SER A 10 -37.17 25.82 1.83
N VAL A 11 -38.42 25.32 1.78
CA VAL A 11 -38.72 23.91 2.10
C VAL A 11 -38.05 22.97 1.09
N ILE A 12 -38.06 23.31 -0.19
CA ILE A 12 -37.41 22.51 -1.24
C ILE A 12 -35.88 22.50 -1.04
N LEU A 13 -35.26 23.63 -0.70
CA LEU A 13 -33.82 23.72 -0.49
C LEU A 13 -33.37 22.85 0.70
N VAL A 14 -34.11 22.92 1.83
CA VAL A 14 -33.84 22.10 3.00
C VAL A 14 -34.00 20.62 2.69
N LEU A 15 -35.03 20.26 1.91
CA LEU A 15 -35.25 18.89 1.49
C LEU A 15 -34.11 18.37 0.60
N VAL A 16 -33.61 19.17 -0.34
CA VAL A 16 -32.46 18.80 -1.19
C VAL A 16 -31.18 18.60 -0.37
N LEU A 17 -30.94 19.44 0.65
CA LEU A 17 -29.81 19.29 1.57
C LEU A 17 -29.92 18.01 2.42
N LEU A 18 -31.13 17.64 2.83
CA LEU A 18 -31.38 16.43 3.62
C LEU A 18 -31.27 15.14 2.78
N LEU A 19 -31.61 15.20 1.49
CA LEU A 19 -31.47 14.08 0.56
C LEU A 19 -30.08 14.01 -0.12
N SER A 20 -29.15 14.89 0.28
CA SER A 20 -27.76 14.82 -0.14
C SER A 20 -27.13 13.55 0.41
N SER A 21 -26.87 12.57 -0.45
CA SER A 21 -26.10 11.40 -0.06
C SER A 21 -24.65 11.81 0.18
N SER A 22 -24.15 11.49 1.37
CA SER A 22 -22.72 11.55 1.67
C SER A 22 -22.09 10.27 1.13
N GLY A 23 -21.26 10.38 0.10
CA GLY A 23 -20.44 9.27 -0.36
C GLY A 23 -19.28 9.05 0.63
N THR A 24 -19.07 7.81 1.05
CA THR A 24 -17.84 7.43 1.74
C THR A 24 -16.76 7.18 0.69
N VAL A 25 -15.73 8.02 0.69
CA VAL A 25 -14.50 7.74 -0.07
C VAL A 25 -13.60 6.92 0.86
N LEU A 26 -13.30 5.68 0.48
CA LEU A 26 -12.24 4.93 1.15
C LEU A 26 -10.92 5.67 0.90
N ALA A 27 -10.18 5.94 1.97
CA ALA A 27 -8.82 6.48 1.83
C ALA A 27 -8.01 5.49 0.99
N ASN A 28 -7.54 5.92 -0.18
CA ASN A 28 -6.67 5.12 -1.02
C ASN A 28 -5.34 4.99 -0.27
N GLN A 29 -5.11 3.85 0.39
CA GLN A 29 -3.79 3.57 0.93
C GLN A 29 -2.79 3.60 -0.22
N PRO A 30 -1.61 4.21 -0.04
CA PRO A 30 -0.60 4.20 -1.08
C PRO A 30 -0.31 2.76 -1.46
N GLN A 31 -0.25 2.51 -2.75
CA GLN A 31 0.00 1.20 -3.31
C GLN A 31 1.48 1.07 -3.65
N PRO A 32 2.05 -0.14 -3.57
CA PRO A 32 3.38 -0.39 -4.09
C PRO A 32 3.44 -0.09 -5.58
N THR A 33 4.58 0.41 -6.04
CA THR A 33 4.79 0.81 -7.44
C THR A 33 6.04 0.15 -7.99
N VAL A 34 6.05 -0.07 -9.31
CA VAL A 34 7.23 -0.55 -10.02
C VAL A 34 7.49 0.38 -11.19
N THR A 35 8.73 0.85 -11.28
CA THR A 35 9.20 1.75 -12.33
C THR A 35 10.39 1.13 -13.04
N LEU A 36 10.42 1.15 -14.36
CA LEU A 36 11.57 0.69 -15.13
C LEU A 36 12.74 1.65 -14.92
N LEU A 37 13.95 1.09 -14.75
CA LEU A 37 15.18 1.89 -14.68
C LEU A 37 15.58 2.42 -16.06
N SER A 38 15.28 1.65 -17.12
CA SER A 38 15.52 2.05 -18.50
C SER A 38 14.62 1.30 -19.48
N GLY A 39 14.27 1.96 -20.59
CA GLY A 39 13.42 1.40 -21.65
C GLY A 39 11.92 1.33 -21.30
N ASN A 40 11.14 0.79 -22.24
CA ASN A 40 9.68 0.64 -22.13
C ASN A 40 9.26 -0.83 -22.32
N ALA A 41 9.93 -1.76 -21.63
CA ALA A 41 9.55 -3.16 -21.67
C ALA A 41 8.14 -3.35 -21.06
N PRO A 42 7.23 -4.08 -21.73
CA PRO A 42 5.94 -4.39 -21.12
C PRO A 42 6.14 -5.37 -19.96
N PHE A 43 5.50 -5.09 -18.83
CA PHE A 43 5.47 -5.96 -17.67
C PHE A 43 4.08 -6.00 -17.06
N SER A 44 3.80 -7.04 -16.30
CA SER A 44 2.55 -7.20 -15.56
C SER A 44 2.80 -7.12 -14.06
N LEU A 45 1.95 -6.35 -13.38
CA LEU A 45 1.89 -6.26 -11.93
C LEU A 45 0.58 -6.85 -11.43
N SER A 46 0.67 -7.67 -10.41
CA SER A 46 -0.48 -8.13 -9.64
C SER A 46 -0.23 -7.84 -8.17
N PHE A 47 -1.22 -7.25 -7.50
CA PHE A 47 -1.13 -7.00 -6.07
C PHE A 47 -1.61 -8.23 -5.31
N VAL A 48 -0.85 -8.61 -4.29
CA VAL A 48 -1.05 -9.83 -3.51
C VAL A 48 -1.15 -9.46 -2.04
N ASP A 49 -2.12 -10.06 -1.35
CA ASP A 49 -2.26 -9.89 0.09
C ASP A 49 -1.12 -10.62 0.81
N VAL A 50 -0.49 -9.94 1.77
CA VAL A 50 0.63 -10.49 2.55
C VAL A 50 0.27 -11.80 3.28
N SER A 51 -1.01 -12.02 3.59
CA SER A 51 -1.50 -13.26 4.22
C SER A 51 -1.44 -14.49 3.29
N THR A 52 -1.40 -14.26 1.98
CA THR A 52 -1.32 -15.31 0.96
C THR A 52 0.11 -15.60 0.52
N LEU A 53 1.09 -14.88 1.10
CA LEU A 53 2.48 -15.02 0.71
C LEU A 53 3.08 -16.37 1.11
N PRO A 54 3.99 -16.90 0.28
CA PRO A 54 4.70 -18.13 0.59
C PRO A 54 5.42 -18.05 1.93
N ALA A 55 5.27 -19.11 2.73
CA ALA A 55 5.94 -19.24 4.02
C ALA A 55 5.72 -18.04 4.96
N ALA A 56 4.52 -17.44 4.92
CA ALA A 56 4.07 -16.50 5.94
C ALA A 56 3.45 -17.27 7.12
N SER A 57 3.80 -16.90 8.36
CA SER A 57 3.20 -17.45 9.57
C SER A 57 2.49 -16.37 10.37
N VAL A 58 1.26 -16.65 10.82
CA VAL A 58 0.49 -15.76 11.69
C VAL A 58 0.91 -15.98 13.15
N VAL A 59 1.27 -14.92 13.86
CA VAL A 59 1.40 -14.97 15.33
C VAL A 59 0.04 -14.69 15.95
N SER A 60 -0.44 -15.63 16.78
CA SER A 60 -1.78 -15.62 17.40
C SER A 60 -2.12 -14.39 18.25
N SER A 61 -1.17 -13.50 18.52
CA SER A 61 -1.34 -12.38 19.45
C SER A 61 -1.70 -11.05 18.79
N GLY A 62 -1.77 -10.94 17.45
CA GLY A 62 -2.04 -9.64 16.83
C GLY A 62 -2.13 -9.56 15.31
N ASN A 63 -2.51 -10.63 14.61
CA ASN A 63 -2.57 -10.67 13.13
C ASN A 63 -1.25 -10.28 12.42
N LEU A 64 -0.12 -10.38 13.12
CA LEU A 64 1.18 -10.11 12.54
C LEU A 64 1.59 -11.29 11.65
N LEU A 65 1.97 -10.96 10.42
CA LEU A 65 2.46 -11.92 9.44
C LEU A 65 3.98 -11.86 9.41
N LEU A 66 4.62 -12.96 9.80
CA LEU A 66 6.06 -13.08 9.82
C LEU A 66 6.55 -13.83 8.57
N PRO A 67 7.63 -13.38 7.91
CA PRO A 67 8.32 -14.18 6.92
C PRO A 67 9.04 -15.37 7.57
N ALA A 68 8.93 -16.55 6.97
CA ALA A 68 9.75 -17.69 7.36
C ALA A 68 11.24 -17.44 7.05
N GLY A 69 12.10 -18.13 7.80
CA GLY A 69 13.56 -18.02 7.66
C GLY A 69 14.18 -16.93 8.54
N PHE A 70 13.37 -16.20 9.31
CA PHE A 70 13.82 -15.26 10.32
C PHE A 70 13.35 -15.68 11.71
N PRO A 71 14.11 -15.39 12.78
CA PRO A 71 13.65 -15.59 14.14
C PRO A 71 12.35 -14.83 14.44
N THR A 72 11.50 -15.43 15.29
CA THR A 72 10.20 -14.85 15.66
C THR A 72 10.38 -13.47 16.29
N GLY A 73 9.66 -12.47 15.78
CA GLY A 73 9.68 -11.10 16.29
C GLY A 73 10.74 -10.20 15.67
N GLU A 74 11.66 -10.71 14.84
CA GLU A 74 12.67 -9.86 14.18
C GLU A 74 12.16 -9.14 12.93
N LYS A 75 11.25 -9.78 12.18
CA LYS A 75 10.75 -9.30 10.89
C LYS A 75 9.25 -9.51 10.81
N GLN A 76 8.55 -8.57 10.18
CA GLN A 76 7.13 -8.70 9.85
C GLN A 76 6.89 -8.13 8.45
N PHE A 77 5.86 -8.63 7.79
CA PHE A 77 5.35 -7.99 6.58
C PHE A 77 4.54 -6.75 6.93
N GLU A 78 4.64 -5.73 6.09
CA GLU A 78 3.83 -4.51 6.17
C GLU A 78 3.21 -4.24 4.80
N GLY A 79 1.96 -3.81 4.80
CA GLY A 79 1.26 -3.38 3.59
C GLY A 79 0.93 -4.52 2.63
N GLN A 80 1.10 -4.25 1.34
CA GLN A 80 0.70 -5.14 0.25
C GLN A 80 1.92 -5.62 -0.53
N ALA A 81 1.89 -6.87 -0.97
CA ALA A 81 2.92 -7.44 -1.83
C ALA A 81 2.57 -7.27 -3.31
N ILE A 82 3.57 -7.44 -4.16
CA ILE A 82 3.39 -7.45 -5.60
C ILE A 82 4.07 -8.65 -6.22
N THR A 83 3.43 -9.21 -7.24
CA THR A 83 4.04 -10.14 -8.17
C THR A 83 4.31 -9.40 -9.46
N VAL A 84 5.55 -9.52 -9.94
CA VAL A 84 6.01 -8.85 -11.15
C VAL A 84 6.41 -9.93 -12.16
N SER A 85 5.96 -9.79 -13.41
CA SER A 85 6.29 -10.73 -14.49
C SER A 85 6.59 -10.00 -15.79
N GLY A 86 7.44 -10.61 -16.62
CA GLY A 86 7.89 -10.02 -17.89
C GLY A 86 9.08 -9.07 -17.77
N LEU A 87 9.72 -8.97 -16.61
CA LEU A 87 10.94 -8.17 -16.41
C LEU A 87 12.18 -9.05 -16.34
N ALA A 88 13.26 -8.55 -16.92
CA ALA A 88 14.59 -9.06 -16.66
C ALA A 88 15.07 -8.61 -15.26
N PRO A 89 15.91 -9.40 -14.58
CA PRO A 89 16.41 -9.03 -13.26
C PRO A 89 17.20 -7.73 -13.31
N SER A 90 17.07 -6.92 -12.26
CA SER A 90 17.74 -5.63 -12.07
C SER A 90 17.38 -4.55 -13.11
N THR A 91 16.21 -4.65 -13.75
CA THR A 91 15.77 -3.67 -14.75
C THR A 91 14.70 -2.72 -14.24
N ALA A 92 14.16 -2.95 -13.04
CA ALA A 92 13.15 -2.10 -12.44
C ALA A 92 13.44 -1.78 -10.98
N LYS A 93 12.74 -0.77 -10.48
CA LYS A 93 12.73 -0.35 -9.09
C LYS A 93 11.32 -0.54 -8.55
N ALA A 94 11.19 -1.39 -7.55
CA ALA A 94 9.97 -1.57 -6.78
C ALA A 94 10.02 -0.69 -5.53
N CYS A 95 8.95 0.06 -5.27
CA CYS A 95 8.82 0.95 -4.11
C CYS A 95 7.56 0.60 -3.34
N PHE A 96 7.71 0.37 -2.04
CA PHE A 96 6.64 -0.01 -1.12
C PHE A 96 6.43 1.10 -0.10
N PRO A 97 5.18 1.49 0.17
CA PRO A 97 4.90 2.42 1.26
C PRO A 97 5.16 1.73 2.61
N ILE A 98 5.82 2.44 3.51
CA ILE A 98 6.19 1.96 4.84
C ILE A 98 5.94 3.07 5.88
N THR A 99 5.28 2.69 6.97
CA THR A 99 4.94 3.55 8.11
C THR A 99 5.67 3.15 9.38
N ALA A 100 6.15 1.91 9.46
CA ALA A 100 6.83 1.39 10.64
C ALA A 100 8.15 2.14 10.97
N LEU A 101 8.76 2.84 10.01
CA LEU A 101 9.94 3.70 10.27
C LEU A 101 9.65 4.76 11.36
N ASN A 102 8.44 5.31 11.37
CA ASN A 102 8.03 6.30 12.38
C ASN A 102 7.82 5.68 13.77
N GLN A 103 7.75 4.36 13.85
CA GLN A 103 7.61 3.60 15.08
C GLN A 103 8.95 3.02 15.56
N GLY A 104 10.07 3.43 14.95
CA GLY A 104 11.42 2.98 15.30
C GLY A 104 11.81 1.62 14.71
N TRP A 105 10.98 1.04 13.84
CA TRP A 105 11.33 -0.17 13.11
C TRP A 105 12.22 0.15 11.91
N GLY A 106 13.12 -0.77 11.58
CA GLY A 106 13.78 -0.78 10.28
C GLY A 106 12.85 -1.34 9.20
N GLY A 107 13.02 -0.91 7.95
CA GLY A 107 12.35 -1.50 6.78
C GLY A 107 13.31 -2.30 5.91
N GLN A 108 12.80 -3.22 5.11
CA GLN A 108 13.54 -3.75 3.97
C GLN A 108 12.59 -4.38 2.96
N VAL A 109 12.86 -4.20 1.67
CA VAL A 109 12.17 -4.92 0.61
C VAL A 109 12.73 -6.35 0.56
N ALA A 110 11.84 -7.33 0.50
CA ALA A 110 12.19 -8.73 0.36
C ALA A 110 11.61 -9.32 -0.93
N SER A 111 12.33 -10.25 -1.54
CA SER A 111 11.88 -11.00 -2.72
C SER A 111 11.82 -12.49 -2.39
N TRP A 112 10.81 -13.18 -2.94
CA TRP A 112 10.70 -14.64 -2.81
C TRP A 112 11.45 -15.31 -3.95
N ASN A 113 12.48 -16.11 -3.63
CA ASN A 113 13.29 -16.82 -4.63
C ASN A 113 12.79 -18.24 -4.94
N GLY A 114 11.61 -18.63 -4.44
CA GLY A 114 11.08 -19.99 -4.57
C GLY A 114 11.32 -20.87 -3.33
N ALA A 115 12.29 -20.52 -2.49
CA ALA A 115 12.63 -21.30 -1.29
C ALA A 115 12.67 -20.46 0.00
N LYS A 116 13.15 -19.21 -0.09
CA LYS A 116 13.28 -18.29 1.04
C LYS A 116 13.04 -16.85 0.63
N TRP A 117 12.73 -16.03 1.63
CA TRP A 117 12.71 -14.59 1.51
C TRP A 117 14.15 -14.06 1.50
N GLU A 118 14.51 -13.36 0.43
CA GLU A 118 15.80 -12.72 0.25
C GLU A 118 15.65 -11.21 0.42
N LEU A 119 16.47 -10.64 1.30
CA LEU A 119 16.41 -9.22 1.60
C LEU A 119 17.20 -8.42 0.56
N LEU A 120 16.54 -7.48 -0.10
CA LEU A 120 17.14 -6.64 -1.13
C LEU A 120 17.75 -5.36 -0.53
N PRO A 121 18.85 -4.83 -1.10
CA PRO A 121 19.34 -3.50 -0.76
C PRO A 121 18.22 -2.47 -0.92
N THR A 122 17.87 -1.81 0.17
CA THR A 122 16.70 -0.92 0.23
C THR A 122 17.13 0.50 0.52
N THR A 123 16.61 1.45 -0.26
CA THR A 123 16.72 2.88 -0.01
C THR A 123 15.39 3.43 0.47
N PHE A 124 15.41 4.36 1.41
CA PHE A 124 14.20 5.02 1.89
C PHE A 124 14.09 6.44 1.34
N ASP A 125 12.88 6.80 0.92
CA ASP A 125 12.54 8.18 0.60
C ASP A 125 11.32 8.60 1.42
N THR A 126 11.48 9.65 2.23
CA THR A 126 10.43 10.17 3.10
C THR A 126 10.17 11.61 2.69
N PRO A 127 9.06 11.88 1.96
CA PRO A 127 8.68 13.25 1.64
C PRO A 127 8.48 14.06 2.93
N SER A 128 8.95 15.31 2.95
CA SER A 128 8.97 16.16 4.16
C SER A 128 7.59 16.40 4.80
N GLU A 129 6.51 16.26 4.03
CA GLU A 129 5.14 16.46 4.49
C GLU A 129 4.35 15.14 4.66
N SER A 130 5.02 13.98 4.59
CA SER A 130 4.38 12.67 4.60
C SER A 130 4.71 11.88 5.87
N THR A 131 3.69 11.25 6.46
CA THR A 131 3.86 10.22 7.50
C THR A 131 4.16 8.84 6.90
N ILE A 132 4.30 8.75 5.59
CA ILE A 132 4.55 7.53 4.84
C ILE A 132 5.89 7.69 4.12
N SER A 133 6.78 6.73 4.34
CA SER A 133 8.05 6.62 3.64
C SER A 133 7.93 5.58 2.53
N TRP A 134 8.86 5.60 1.58
CA TRP A 134 8.93 4.65 0.48
C TRP A 134 10.19 3.82 0.61
N ALA A 135 10.03 2.52 0.88
CA ALA A 135 11.09 1.53 0.84
C ALA A 135 11.25 1.02 -0.61
N CYS A 136 12.35 1.38 -1.25
CA CYS A 136 12.59 1.01 -2.64
C CYS A 136 13.79 0.09 -2.81
N ALA A 137 13.67 -0.89 -3.70
CA ALA A 137 14.75 -1.78 -4.10
C ALA A 137 14.74 -2.03 -5.61
N THR A 138 15.92 -2.32 -6.16
CA THR A 138 16.07 -2.78 -7.54
C THR A 138 15.69 -4.25 -7.63
N ILE A 139 14.85 -4.60 -8.60
CA ILE A 139 14.33 -5.94 -8.88
C ILE A 139 14.62 -6.37 -10.32
#